data_AF-A0AAU7NSV8-F1
#
_entry.id   AF-A0AAU7NSV8-F1
#
_cell.length_a   1.000
_cell.length_b   1.000
_cell.length_c   1.000
_cell.angle_alpha   90.00
_cell.angle_beta   90.00
_cell.angle_gamma   90.00
#
_symmetry.space_group_name_H-M   'P 1'
#
loop_
_entity.id
_entity.type
_entity.pdbx_description
1 polymer ?
#
loop_
_entity_poly.entity_id
_entity_poly.type
_entity_poly.pdbx_seq_one_letter_code
_entity_poly.pdbx_strand_id
1 'polypeptide(L)'
;MNPITIEAPRKRSLDEILARQAQERGLDPMPLETDLLLKRVKDGGHSGQFLADAFISAYRTDQPFNHSLGELIRLDAEGFRLFHEILHIRHVSRWLDSEYYEIEQQIKEVMP
;
A
#
# COMPACT_ATOMS: atom_id res chain seq x y z
N MET A 1 -18.76 41.49 -31.57
CA MET A 1 -19.11 40.12 -31.14
C MET A 1 -17.82 39.32 -31.18
N ASN A 2 -17.22 39.00 -30.04
CA ASN A 2 -15.97 38.22 -30.03
C ASN A 2 -16.30 36.74 -30.23
N PRO A 3 -15.60 36.02 -31.12
CA PRO A 3 -15.83 34.60 -31.31
C PRO A 3 -15.47 33.84 -30.03
N ILE A 4 -16.36 32.93 -29.61
CA ILE A 4 -16.08 31.98 -28.53
C ILE A 4 -15.16 30.92 -29.13
N THR A 5 -13.87 30.96 -28.76
CA THR A 5 -12.92 29.91 -29.12
C THR A 5 -13.12 28.75 -28.15
N ILE A 6 -13.63 27.62 -28.65
CA ILE A 6 -13.73 26.37 -27.87
C ILE A 6 -12.41 25.63 -28.08
N GLU A 7 -11.60 25.50 -27.03
CA GLU A 7 -10.41 24.65 -27.08
C GLU A 7 -10.81 23.19 -27.30
N ALA A 8 -10.09 22.50 -28.19
CA ALA A 8 -10.34 21.10 -28.49
C ALA A 8 -10.23 20.23 -27.21
N PRO A 9 -11.10 19.21 -27.05
CA PRO A 9 -11.06 18.36 -25.87
C PRO A 9 -9.69 17.68 -25.76
N ARG A 10 -8.93 18.01 -24.70
CA ARG A 10 -7.67 17.33 -24.39
C ARG A 10 -7.97 15.87 -24.06
N LYS A 11 -7.48 14.95 -24.91
CA LYS A 11 -7.35 13.54 -24.53
C LYS A 11 -6.25 13.44 -23.49
N ARG A 12 -6.62 13.22 -22.23
CA ARG A 12 -5.68 12.88 -21.16
C ARG A 12 -5.66 11.37 -21.01
N SER A 13 -4.47 10.78 -20.91
CA SER A 13 -4.38 9.37 -20.53
C SER A 13 -4.63 9.22 -19.02
N LEU A 14 -5.05 8.03 -18.60
CA LEU A 14 -5.16 7.71 -17.18
C LEU A 14 -3.81 7.89 -16.46
N ASP A 15 -2.72 7.48 -17.11
CA ASP A 15 -1.35 7.63 -16.59
C ASP A 15 -0.98 9.09 -16.33
N GLU A 16 -1.39 10.01 -17.21
CA GLU A 16 -1.12 11.45 -17.08
C GLU A 16 -1.92 12.06 -15.93
N ILE A 17 -3.13 11.57 -15.66
CA ILE A 17 -3.96 11.98 -14.51
C ILE A 17 -3.33 11.47 -13.21
N LEU A 18 -2.87 10.22 -13.18
CA LEU A 18 -2.23 9.62 -12.02
C LEU A 18 -0.89 10.30 -11.69
N ALA A 19 -0.03 10.53 -12.70
CA ALA A 19 1.25 11.23 -12.53
C ALA A 19 1.06 12.65 -12.00
N ARG A 20 0.06 13.37 -12.51
CA ARG A 20 -0.27 14.71 -12.02
C ARG A 20 -0.79 14.69 -10.59
N GLN A 21 -1.63 13.71 -10.23
CA GLN A 21 -2.11 13.56 -8.85
C GLN A 21 -1.00 13.19 -7.87
N ALA A 22 -0.06 12.32 -8.27
CA ALA A 22 1.12 11.98 -7.47
C ALA A 22 2.00 13.23 -7.25
N GLN A 23 2.23 14.02 -8.30
CA GLN A 23 2.98 15.28 -8.25
C GLN A 23 2.28 16.37 -7.42
N GLU A 24 0.96 16.52 -7.57
CA GLU A 24 0.15 17.51 -6.83
C GLU A 24 0.02 17.17 -5.34
N ARG A 25 0.04 15.87 -4.99
CA ARG A 25 -0.10 15.41 -3.60
C ARG A 25 1.25 15.18 -2.90
N GLY A 26 2.37 15.20 -3.64
CA GLY A 26 3.69 14.90 -3.10
C GLY A 26 3.83 13.47 -2.56
N LEU A 27 2.91 12.59 -2.96
CA LEU A 27 2.88 11.20 -2.57
C LEU A 27 3.24 10.42 -3.83
N ASP A 28 4.53 10.10 -3.99
CA ASP A 28 4.92 8.99 -4.85
C ASP A 28 4.91 7.76 -3.95
N PRO A 29 3.82 6.98 -3.97
CA PRO A 29 3.72 5.88 -3.05
C PRO A 29 4.79 4.84 -3.39
N MET A 30 5.59 4.52 -2.39
CA MET A 30 6.70 3.59 -2.55
C MET A 30 6.16 2.17 -2.71
N PRO A 31 6.80 1.34 -3.56
CA PRO A 31 6.48 -0.07 -3.63
C PRO A 31 6.74 -0.74 -2.28
N LEU A 32 5.95 -1.76 -1.96
CA LEU A 32 6.10 -2.51 -0.72
C LEU A 32 7.44 -3.25 -0.69
N GLU A 33 8.24 -3.01 0.34
CA GLU A 33 9.45 -3.79 0.61
C GLU A 33 9.11 -5.15 1.24
N THR A 34 8.75 -6.14 0.41
CA THR A 34 8.33 -7.48 0.86
C THR A 34 9.37 -8.22 1.68
N ASP A 35 10.64 -8.19 1.27
CA ASP A 35 11.69 -8.89 2.00
C ASP A 35 11.80 -8.36 3.43
N LEU A 36 11.62 -7.04 3.59
CA LEU A 36 11.63 -6.39 4.89
C LEU A 36 10.36 -6.72 5.69
N LEU A 37 9.19 -6.71 5.05
CA LEU A 37 7.94 -7.15 5.66
C LEU A 37 8.07 -8.58 6.20
N LEU A 38 8.47 -9.53 5.36
CA LEU A 38 8.61 -10.94 5.74
C LEU A 38 9.63 -11.13 6.86
N LYS A 39 10.75 -10.41 6.81
CA LYS A 39 11.72 -10.40 7.90
C LYS A 39 11.08 -9.95 9.22
N ARG A 40 10.35 -8.82 9.21
CA ARG A 40 9.67 -8.27 10.40
C ARG A 40 8.63 -9.22 10.98
N VAL A 41 7.83 -9.85 10.12
CA VAL A 41 6.83 -10.83 10.53
C VAL A 41 7.50 -12.04 11.16
N LYS A 42 8.60 -12.53 10.57
CA LYS A 42 9.38 -13.66 11.09
C LYS A 42 10.09 -13.33 12.41
N ASP A 43 10.57 -12.11 12.58
CA ASP A 43 11.15 -11.62 13.84
C ASP A 43 10.07 -11.53 14.95
N GLY A 44 8.80 -11.49 14.56
CA GLY A 44 7.64 -11.63 15.43
C GLY A 44 7.37 -10.42 16.33
N GLY A 45 6.73 -10.68 17.47
CA GLY A 45 6.32 -9.64 18.41
C GLY A 45 5.20 -8.74 17.87
N HIS A 46 4.95 -7.63 18.56
CA HIS A 46 3.81 -6.76 18.24
C HIS A 46 3.92 -6.12 16.86
N SER A 47 5.11 -5.65 16.48
CA SER A 47 5.36 -5.02 15.18
C SER A 47 5.14 -6.01 14.03
N GLY A 48 5.69 -7.23 14.15
CA GLY A 48 5.50 -8.29 13.15
C GLY A 48 4.04 -8.68 12.98
N GLN A 49 3.33 -8.92 14.09
CA GLN A 49 1.90 -9.25 14.08
C GLN A 49 1.06 -8.14 13.44
N PHE A 50 1.27 -6.89 13.87
CA PHE A 50 0.53 -5.73 13.36
C PHE A 50 0.72 -5.55 11.85
N LEU A 51 1.96 -5.71 11.36
CA LEU A 51 2.27 -5.60 9.93
C LEU A 51 1.71 -6.76 9.11
N ALA A 52 1.71 -7.98 9.65
CA ALA A 52 1.08 -9.14 9.02
C ALA A 52 -0.43 -8.93 8.88
N ASP A 53 -1.11 -8.55 9.96
CA ASP A 53 -2.55 -8.30 9.97
C ASP A 53 -2.93 -7.13 9.06
N ALA A 54 -2.09 -6.08 9.01
CA ALA A 54 -2.26 -4.96 8.09
C ALA A 54 -2.15 -5.43 6.63
N PHE A 55 -1.13 -6.23 6.28
CA PHE A 55 -0.96 -6.75 4.93
C PHE A 55 -2.14 -7.63 4.51
N ILE A 56 -2.52 -8.58 5.37
CA ILE A 56 -3.61 -9.50 5.09
C ILE A 56 -4.93 -8.73 4.90
N SER A 57 -5.22 -7.75 5.76
CA SER A 57 -6.43 -6.95 5.61
C SER A 57 -6.40 -6.07 4.36
N ALA A 58 -5.24 -5.49 4.04
CA ALA A 58 -5.09 -4.71 2.81
C ALA A 58 -5.25 -5.60 1.57
N TYR A 59 -4.82 -6.86 1.60
CA TYR A 59 -4.97 -7.80 0.48
C TYR A 59 -6.38 -8.41 0.39
N ARG A 60 -6.95 -8.88 1.51
CA ARG A 60 -8.21 -9.62 1.60
C ARG A 60 -9.35 -8.71 2.05
N THR A 61 -10.33 -8.49 1.17
CA THR A 61 -11.50 -7.63 1.49
C THR A 61 -12.41 -8.18 2.58
N ASP A 62 -12.33 -9.48 2.85
CA ASP A 62 -13.12 -10.21 3.84
C ASP A 62 -12.39 -10.35 5.20
N GLN A 63 -11.15 -9.86 5.32
CA GLN A 63 -10.39 -9.89 6.57
C GLN A 63 -10.21 -8.46 7.11
N PRO A 64 -11.00 -8.04 8.11
CA PRO A 64 -10.91 -6.70 8.65
C PRO A 64 -9.63 -6.51 9.47
N PHE A 65 -9.06 -5.31 9.42
CA PHE A 65 -7.95 -4.90 10.26
C PHE A 65 -8.46 -4.58 11.67
N ASN A 66 -8.17 -5.45 12.63
CA ASN A 66 -8.72 -5.37 13.99
C ASN A 66 -7.77 -4.68 15.01
N HIS A 67 -6.94 -3.76 14.54
CA HIS A 67 -6.05 -2.96 15.38
C HIS A 67 -6.49 -1.50 15.43
N SER A 68 -6.20 -0.86 16.55
CA SER A 68 -6.30 0.59 16.70
C SER A 68 -5.16 1.29 15.98
N LEU A 69 -5.45 2.41 15.30
CA LEU A 69 -4.41 3.30 14.76
C LEU A 69 -3.49 3.88 15.87
N GLY A 70 -3.94 3.87 17.12
CA GLY A 70 -3.10 4.24 18.27
C GLY A 70 -1.92 3.29 18.47
N GLU A 71 -1.97 2.06 17.95
CA GLU A 71 -0.87 1.09 18.02
C GLU A 71 0.31 1.48 17.13
N LEU A 72 0.12 2.41 16.18
CA LEU A 72 1.21 2.93 15.33
C LEU A 72 2.35 3.55 16.15
N ILE A 73 2.08 4.06 17.36
CA ILE A 73 3.11 4.60 18.26
C ILE A 73 4.11 3.53 18.74
N ARG A 74 3.78 2.25 18.56
CA ARG A 74 4.59 1.09 18.94
C ARG A 74 5.46 0.60 17.79
N LEU A 75 5.30 1.17 16.60
CA LEU A 75 6.18 0.93 15.46
C LEU A 75 7.36 1.90 15.51
N ASP A 76 8.52 1.40 15.13
CA ASP A 76 9.66 2.26 14.80
C ASP A 76 9.44 2.89 13.40
N ALA A 77 10.36 3.78 13.00
CA ALA A 77 10.25 4.49 11.73
C ALA A 77 10.14 3.54 10.52
N GLU A 78 10.88 2.43 10.55
CA GLU A 78 10.87 1.43 9.48
C GLU A 78 9.53 0.64 9.46
N GLY A 79 8.98 0.27 10.61
CA GLY A 79 7.66 -0.38 10.69
C GLY A 79 6.52 0.54 10.29
N PHE A 80 6.59 1.81 10.69
CA PHE A 80 5.61 2.81 10.29
C PHE A 80 5.60 3.03 8.77
N ARG A 81 6.80 3.05 8.17
CA ARG A 81 6.95 3.15 6.71
C ARG A 81 6.35 1.93 5.99
N LEU A 82 6.65 0.71 6.45
CA LEU A 82 6.06 -0.52 5.90
C LEU A 82 4.52 -0.50 6.01
N PHE A 83 3.97 -0.06 7.14
CA PHE A 83 2.53 0.08 7.28
C PHE A 83 1.95 1.03 6.23
N HIS A 84 2.59 2.17 5.98
CA HIS A 84 2.15 3.09 4.95
C HIS A 84 2.23 2.49 3.54
N GLU A 85 3.30 1.74 3.22
CA GLU A 85 3.41 1.00 1.95
C GLU A 85 2.28 -0.02 1.79
N ILE A 86 1.96 -0.76 2.86
CA ILE A 86 0.85 -1.73 2.90
C ILE A 86 -0.49 -1.08 2.56
N LEU A 87 -0.78 0.12 3.08
CA LEU A 87 -2.05 0.83 2.78
C LEU A 87 -2.24 1.10 1.28
N HIS A 88 -1.14 1.21 0.54
CA HIS A 88 -1.15 1.63 -0.85
C HIS A 88 -0.97 0.48 -1.85
N ILE A 89 -0.83 -0.77 -1.39
CA ILE A 89 -0.54 -1.92 -2.28
C ILE A 89 -1.52 -2.02 -3.44
N ARG A 90 -2.82 -1.76 -3.23
CA ARG A 90 -3.83 -1.84 -4.29
C ARG A 90 -3.82 -0.68 -5.29
N HIS A 91 -3.24 0.46 -4.93
CA HIS A 91 -3.31 1.68 -5.72
C HIS A 91 -2.05 1.94 -6.55
N VAL A 92 -0.97 1.23 -6.23
CA VAL A 92 0.40 1.65 -6.57
C VAL A 92 1.19 0.54 -7.18
N SER A 93 0.93 -0.68 -6.72
CA SER A 93 1.73 -1.82 -7.10
C SER A 93 1.23 -2.43 -8.39
N ARG A 94 2.18 -2.73 -9.28
CA ARG A 94 1.98 -3.47 -10.52
C ARG A 94 1.89 -4.99 -10.30
N TRP A 95 1.73 -5.42 -9.05
CA TRP A 95 1.75 -6.83 -8.71
C TRP A 95 0.48 -7.56 -9.13
N LEU A 96 0.68 -8.77 -9.59
CA LEU A 96 -0.36 -9.74 -9.87
C LEU A 96 -0.94 -10.27 -8.56
N ASP A 97 -2.21 -10.68 -8.60
CA ASP A 97 -2.87 -11.32 -7.44
C ASP A 97 -2.07 -12.50 -6.87
N SER A 98 -1.39 -13.26 -7.74
CA SER A 98 -0.52 -14.37 -7.34
C SER A 98 0.65 -13.93 -6.45
N GLU A 99 1.23 -12.75 -6.70
CA GLU A 99 2.36 -12.25 -5.90
C GLU A 99 1.87 -11.89 -4.47
N TYR A 100 0.71 -11.24 -4.35
CA TYR A 100 0.10 -10.99 -3.05
C TYR A 100 -0.27 -12.27 -2.32
N TYR A 101 -0.78 -13.26 -3.05
CA TYR A 101 -1.11 -14.55 -2.50
C TYR A 101 0.12 -15.27 -1.94
N GLU A 102 1.23 -15.28 -2.67
CA GLU A 102 2.49 -15.88 -2.22
C GLU A 102 3.03 -15.23 -0.94
N ILE A 103 2.94 -13.91 -0.82
CA ILE A 103 3.34 -13.19 0.40
C ILE A 103 2.41 -13.54 1.56
N GLU A 104 1.09 -13.60 1.31
CA GLU A 104 0.11 -14.03 2.32
C GLU A 104 0.44 -15.44 2.83
N GLN A 105 0.78 -16.39 1.96
CA GLN A 105 1.16 -17.74 2.37
C GLN A 105 2.44 -17.73 3.22
N GLN A 106 3.47 -16.99 2.79
CA GLN A 106 4.72 -16.88 3.56
C GLN A 106 4.50 -16.25 4.93
N ILE A 107 3.63 -15.24 5.04
CA ILE A 107 3.22 -14.65 6.32
C ILE A 107 2.54 -15.71 7.20
N LYS A 108 1.57 -16.46 6.66
CA LYS A 108 0.84 -17.50 7.38
C LYS A 108 1.72 -18.66 7.86
N GLU A 109 2.81 -18.96 7.15
CA GLU A 109 3.77 -19.99 7.55
C GLU A 109 4.59 -19.60 8.79
N VAL A 110 4.81 -18.30 9.02
CA VAL A 110 5.62 -17.80 10.14
C VAL A 110 4.80 -17.24 11.29
N MET A 111 3.50 -17.02 11.08
CA MET A 111 2.59 -16.61 12.15
C MET A 111 2.23 -17.80 13.05
N PRO A 112 2.25 -17.62 14.39
CA PRO A 112 1.90 -18.65 15.36
C PRO A 112 0.40 -18.97 15.42
#